data_AF-A0A5C3N2B5-F1
#
_entry.id   AF-A0A5C3N2B5-F1
#
_cell.length_a   1.000
_cell.length_b   1.000
_cell.length_c   1.000
_cell.angle_alpha   90.00
_cell.angle_beta   90.00
_cell.angle_gamma   90.00
#
_symmetry.space_group_name_H-M   'P 1'
#
loop_
_entity.id
_entity.type
_entity.pdbx_description
1 polymer ?
#
loop_
_entity_poly.entity_id
_entity_poly.type
_entity_poly.pdbx_seq_one_letter_code
_entity_poly.pdbx_strand_id
1 'polypeptide(L)'
;AQTYGKKLFQKHLEQYQPSDPLYEYYTNDRGKQKKRKRALPLGLTDRDQRVLKSVQRRAHYLDKGFRICGMRFGWTFVIGIIPGAGDIADAVLNYVLVVRKARQAEIPDWLLTRMLMNNAASMGMGFVPIAGDICLAAFKANSRNAALLEEFLRIRGDEFLKLKAEREGQTPAGQKLTDRDRNVIKPGAG
;
A
#
# COMPACT_ATOMS: atom_id res chain seq x y z
N ALA A 1 -3.78 -33.30 -16.65
CA ALA A 1 -2.62 -32.40 -16.86
C ALA A 1 -2.98 -30.90 -16.75
N GLN A 2 -3.99 -30.40 -17.48
CA GLN A 2 -4.34 -28.96 -17.52
C GLN A 2 -4.63 -28.32 -16.14
N THR A 3 -5.26 -29.04 -15.22
CA THR A 3 -5.60 -28.54 -13.87
C THR A 3 -4.37 -28.38 -12.96
N TYR A 4 -3.33 -29.19 -13.16
CA TYR A 4 -2.09 -29.11 -12.39
C TYR A 4 -1.23 -27.92 -12.84
N GLY A 5 -1.14 -27.68 -14.15
CA GLY A 5 -0.47 -26.50 -14.71
C GLY A 5 -1.11 -25.19 -14.24
N LYS A 6 -2.45 -25.10 -14.24
CA LYS A 6 -3.17 -23.93 -13.70
C LYS A 6 -2.89 -23.69 -12.22
N LYS A 7 -2.86 -24.74 -11.39
CA LYS A 7 -2.55 -24.63 -9.95
C LYS A 7 -1.10 -24.20 -9.69
N LEU A 8 -0.14 -24.72 -10.46
CA LEU A 8 1.26 -24.35 -10.34
C LEU A 8 1.47 -22.87 -10.75
N PHE A 9 0.91 -22.48 -11.89
CA PHE A 9 0.92 -21.09 -12.35
C PHE A 9 0.26 -20.14 -11.35
N GLN A 10 -0.88 -20.53 -10.77
CA GLN A 10 -1.54 -19.76 -9.71
C GLN A 10 -0.64 -19.56 -8.48
N LYS A 11 0.03 -20.62 -8.00
CA LYS A 11 0.98 -20.51 -6.87
C LYS A 11 2.13 -19.54 -7.19
N HIS A 12 2.66 -19.60 -8.41
CA HIS A 12 3.70 -18.66 -8.85
C HIS A 12 3.16 -17.22 -8.90
N LEU A 13 1.95 -16.99 -9.42
CA LEU A 13 1.34 -15.66 -9.43
C LEU A 13 1.09 -15.11 -8.02
N GLU A 14 0.70 -15.96 -7.06
CA GLU A 14 0.51 -15.55 -5.66
C GLU A 14 1.80 -15.03 -5.02
N GLN A 15 2.97 -15.56 -5.42
CA GLN A 15 4.28 -15.12 -4.94
C GLN A 15 4.66 -13.70 -5.39
N TYR A 16 4.20 -13.27 -6.56
CA TYR A 16 4.49 -11.93 -7.11
C TYR A 16 3.48 -10.85 -6.65
N GLN A 17 2.40 -11.25 -5.99
CA GLN A 17 1.41 -10.31 -5.47
C GLN A 17 1.93 -9.59 -4.22
N PRO A 18 1.71 -8.28 -4.09
CA PRO A 18 2.05 -7.56 -2.87
C PRO A 18 1.24 -8.11 -1.67
N SER A 19 1.83 -7.97 -0.47
CA SER A 19 1.18 -8.33 0.80
C SER A 19 -0.17 -7.59 0.96
N ASP A 20 -1.09 -8.16 1.76
CA ASP A 20 -2.37 -7.50 2.03
C ASP A 20 -2.14 -6.24 2.87
N PRO A 21 -2.61 -5.07 2.41
CA PRO A 21 -2.36 -3.82 3.12
C PRO A 21 -3.17 -3.73 4.43
N LEU A 22 -4.27 -4.47 4.58
CA LEU A 22 -5.14 -4.37 5.76
C LEU A 22 -4.96 -5.54 6.73
N TYR A 23 -4.55 -6.70 6.25
CA TYR A 23 -4.52 -7.92 7.04
C TYR A 23 -3.18 -8.65 6.94
N GLU A 24 -2.79 -9.26 8.05
CA GLU A 24 -1.64 -10.16 8.12
C GLU A 24 -2.11 -11.57 8.50
N TYR A 25 -1.38 -12.55 7.99
CA TYR A 25 -1.60 -13.95 8.27
C TYR A 25 -0.52 -14.42 9.23
N TYR A 26 -0.93 -15.01 10.35
CA TYR A 26 -0.01 -15.60 11.32
C TYR A 26 -0.42 -17.03 11.60
N THR A 27 0.58 -17.88 11.84
CA THR A 27 0.35 -19.26 12.27
C THR A 27 0.16 -19.27 13.77
N ASN A 28 -0.96 -19.81 14.25
CA ASN A 28 -1.15 -19.99 15.68
C ASN A 28 -0.33 -21.18 16.20
N ASP A 29 -0.26 -21.34 17.52
CA ASP A 29 0.46 -22.44 18.18
C ASP A 29 -0.07 -23.84 17.80
N ARG A 30 -1.24 -23.90 17.15
CA ARG A 30 -1.89 -25.11 16.64
C ARG A 30 -1.68 -25.33 15.13
N GLY A 31 -0.75 -24.60 14.50
CA GLY A 31 -0.44 -24.71 13.07
C GLY A 31 -1.51 -24.18 12.11
N LYS A 32 -2.58 -23.58 12.60
CA LYS A 32 -3.66 -22.99 11.79
C LYS A 32 -3.33 -21.53 11.44
N GLN A 33 -3.44 -21.19 10.16
CA GLN A 33 -3.33 -19.79 9.72
C GLN A 33 -4.56 -19.00 10.18
N LYS A 34 -4.31 -17.92 10.92
CA LYS A 34 -5.31 -16.95 11.34
C LYS A 34 -5.04 -15.61 10.68
N LYS A 35 -6.12 -14.86 10.46
CA LYS A 35 -6.09 -13.52 9.86
C LYS A 35 -6.34 -12.50 10.96
N ARG A 36 -5.46 -11.50 11.10
CA ARG A 36 -5.70 -10.33 11.95
C ARG A 36 -5.49 -9.05 11.15
N LYS A 37 -6.08 -7.94 11.62
CA LYS A 37 -5.81 -6.62 11.03
C LYS A 37 -4.36 -6.27 11.36
N ARG A 38 -3.64 -5.70 10.38
CA ARG A 38 -2.26 -5.23 10.58
C ARG A 38 -2.24 -4.15 11.66
N ALA A 39 -1.25 -4.23 12.55
CA ALA A 39 -0.96 -3.15 13.47
C ALA A 39 -0.45 -1.94 12.70
N LEU A 40 -0.75 -0.74 13.22
CA LEU A 40 -0.17 0.48 12.68
C LEU A 40 1.28 0.61 13.16
N PRO A 41 2.17 1.21 12.35
CA PRO A 41 3.50 1.55 12.81
C PRO A 41 3.44 2.49 14.03
N LEU A 42 4.46 2.38 14.89
CA LEU A 42 4.58 3.20 16.09
C LEU A 42 5.04 4.62 15.74
N GLY A 43 4.80 5.59 16.64
CA GLY A 43 5.26 6.97 16.45
C GLY A 43 4.43 7.82 15.49
N LEU A 44 3.36 7.27 14.90
CA LEU A 44 2.46 8.02 14.02
C LEU A 44 1.51 8.92 14.80
N THR A 45 1.31 10.13 14.28
CA THR A 45 0.26 11.05 14.73
C THR A 45 -1.14 10.47 14.44
N ASP A 46 -2.17 10.90 15.18
CA ASP A 46 -3.56 10.46 14.96
C ASP A 46 -4.06 10.76 13.54
N ARG A 47 -3.54 11.82 12.92
CA ARG A 47 -3.80 12.19 11.53
C ARG A 47 -3.20 11.16 10.57
N ASP A 48 -1.92 10.82 10.73
CA ASP A 48 -1.23 9.83 9.89
C ASP A 48 -1.85 8.44 10.03
N GLN A 49 -2.21 8.06 11.26
CA GLN A 49 -2.91 6.79 11.52
C GLN A 49 -4.26 6.73 10.78
N ARG A 50 -5.04 7.82 10.79
CA ARG A 50 -6.32 7.90 10.06
C ARG A 50 -6.10 7.83 8.54
N VAL A 51 -5.09 8.53 8.03
CA VAL A 51 -4.72 8.49 6.61
C VAL A 51 -4.33 7.08 6.19
N LEU A 52 -3.40 6.44 6.93
CA LEU A 52 -2.92 5.09 6.66
C LEU A 52 -4.05 4.06 6.70
N LYS A 53 -4.88 4.07 7.75
CA LYS A 53 -6.08 3.20 7.85
C LYS A 53 -7.01 3.37 6.66
N SER A 54 -7.26 4.61 6.24
CA SER A 54 -8.12 4.90 5.09
C SER A 54 -7.55 4.34 3.80
N VAL A 55 -6.24 4.49 3.57
CA VAL A 55 -5.57 4.02 2.35
C VAL A 55 -5.51 2.49 2.33
N GLN A 56 -5.09 1.85 3.43
CA GLN A 56 -5.04 0.38 3.55
C GLN A 56 -6.41 -0.26 3.33
N ARG A 57 -7.47 0.32 3.92
CA ARG A 57 -8.85 -0.18 3.74
C ARG A 57 -9.27 -0.09 2.29
N ARG A 58 -9.05 1.05 1.62
CA ARG A 58 -9.44 1.22 0.22
C ARG A 58 -8.66 0.29 -0.70
N ALA A 59 -7.33 0.21 -0.54
CA ALA A 59 -6.49 -0.68 -1.32
C ALA A 59 -6.92 -2.16 -1.19
N HIS A 60 -7.30 -2.59 0.02
CA HIS A 60 -7.81 -3.93 0.24
C HIS A 60 -9.07 -4.23 -0.60
N TYR A 61 -10.06 -3.33 -0.60
CA TYR A 61 -11.30 -3.56 -1.34
C TYR A 61 -11.13 -3.39 -2.86
N LEU A 62 -10.25 -2.49 -3.29
CA LEU A 62 -9.98 -2.24 -4.71
C LEU A 62 -9.24 -3.40 -5.38
N ASP A 63 -8.27 -4.01 -4.68
CA ASP A 63 -7.42 -5.05 -5.28
C ASP A 63 -7.76 -6.48 -4.81
N LYS A 64 -8.44 -6.64 -3.68
CA LYS A 64 -8.61 -7.94 -3.00
C LYS A 64 -10.06 -8.23 -2.53
N GLY A 65 -11.05 -7.51 -3.08
CA GLY A 65 -12.45 -7.55 -2.65
C GLY A 65 -13.18 -8.90 -2.75
N PHE A 66 -12.95 -9.71 -3.78
CA PHE A 66 -13.61 -11.01 -4.00
C PHE A 66 -12.67 -12.07 -4.60
N ARG A 67 -13.05 -13.35 -4.54
CA ARG A 67 -12.27 -14.46 -5.09
C ARG A 67 -12.93 -15.01 -6.35
N ILE A 68 -12.18 -15.11 -7.45
CA ILE A 68 -12.58 -15.82 -8.67
C ILE A 68 -11.46 -16.81 -9.01
N CYS A 69 -11.82 -18.07 -9.28
CA CYS A 69 -10.88 -19.11 -9.70
C CYS A 69 -9.61 -19.23 -8.83
N GLY A 70 -9.75 -19.07 -7.49
CA GLY A 70 -8.64 -19.17 -6.54
C GLY A 70 -7.80 -17.89 -6.38
N MET A 71 -7.91 -16.93 -7.29
CA MET A 71 -7.24 -15.63 -7.19
C MET A 71 -8.14 -14.57 -6.56
N ARG A 72 -7.53 -13.57 -5.92
CA ARG A 72 -8.25 -12.41 -5.37
C ARG A 72 -8.23 -11.26 -6.36
N PHE A 73 -9.42 -10.82 -6.73
CA PHE A 73 -9.70 -9.65 -7.55
C PHE A 73 -10.44 -8.62 -6.70
N GLY A 74 -10.42 -7.36 -7.08
CA GLY A 74 -11.28 -6.35 -6.46
C GLY A 74 -11.93 -5.48 -7.52
N TRP A 75 -12.51 -4.35 -7.08
CA TRP A 75 -13.24 -3.44 -7.95
C TRP A 75 -12.41 -2.91 -9.12
N THR A 76 -11.08 -2.86 -9.01
CA THR A 76 -10.20 -2.45 -10.12
C THR A 76 -10.33 -3.37 -11.34
N PHE A 77 -10.55 -4.67 -11.13
CA PHE A 77 -10.79 -5.63 -12.22
C PHE A 77 -12.14 -5.37 -12.92
N VAL A 78 -13.18 -5.06 -12.15
CA VAL A 78 -14.52 -4.76 -12.69
C VAL A 78 -14.51 -3.48 -13.53
N ILE A 79 -13.80 -2.45 -13.06
CA ILE A 79 -13.65 -1.18 -13.75
C ILE A 79 -12.86 -1.36 -15.06
N GLY A 80 -11.84 -2.23 -15.07
CA GLY A 80 -11.01 -2.50 -16.25
C GLY A 80 -11.73 -3.22 -17.40
N ILE A 81 -12.86 -3.88 -17.14
CA ILE A 81 -13.65 -4.58 -18.16
C ILE A 81 -14.42 -3.60 -19.07
N ILE A 82 -14.64 -2.35 -18.64
CA ILE A 82 -15.38 -1.35 -19.41
C ILE A 82 -14.41 -0.48 -20.23
N PRO A 83 -14.39 -0.59 -21.57
CA PRO A 83 -13.55 0.25 -22.42
C PRO A 83 -13.92 1.74 -22.24
N GLY A 84 -12.93 2.60 -21.99
CA GLY A 84 -13.13 4.03 -21.72
C GLY A 84 -13.44 4.41 -20.25
N ALA A 85 -13.72 3.44 -19.36
CA ALA A 85 -13.85 3.70 -17.92
C ALA A 85 -12.49 3.89 -17.23
N GLY A 86 -11.40 3.44 -17.87
CA GLY A 86 -10.03 3.54 -17.36
C GLY A 86 -9.61 4.97 -17.04
N ASP A 87 -9.92 5.94 -17.90
CA ASP A 87 -9.51 7.34 -17.72
C ASP A 87 -10.25 8.03 -16.56
N ILE A 88 -11.54 7.69 -16.37
CA ILE A 88 -12.36 8.20 -15.27
C ILE A 88 -11.91 7.55 -13.95
N ALA A 89 -11.61 6.26 -13.98
CA ALA A 89 -11.09 5.53 -12.82
C ALA A 89 -9.73 6.07 -12.39
N ASP A 90 -8.86 6.41 -13.34
CA ASP A 90 -7.55 7.00 -13.07
C ASP A 90 -7.69 8.40 -12.46
N ALA A 91 -8.56 9.25 -13.01
CA ALA A 91 -8.82 10.58 -12.43
C ALA A 91 -9.38 10.48 -10.99
N VAL A 92 -10.30 9.54 -10.74
CA VAL A 92 -10.95 9.36 -9.44
C VAL A 92 -9.99 8.71 -8.43
N LEU A 93 -9.22 7.68 -8.80
CA LEU A 93 -8.23 7.05 -7.93
C LEU A 93 -7.08 7.99 -7.60
N ASN A 94 -6.60 8.74 -8.58
CA ASN A 94 -5.54 9.73 -8.43
C ASN A 94 -5.98 10.87 -7.49
N TYR A 95 -7.18 11.42 -7.69
CA TYR A 95 -7.72 12.47 -6.83
C TYR A 95 -8.04 11.99 -5.40
N VAL A 96 -8.66 10.80 -5.24
CA VAL A 96 -9.21 10.33 -3.96
C VAL A 96 -8.20 9.61 -3.08
N LEU A 97 -7.22 8.89 -3.66
CA LEU A 97 -6.20 8.15 -2.90
C LEU A 97 -4.88 8.90 -2.74
N VAL A 98 -4.46 9.62 -3.77
CA VAL A 98 -3.11 10.19 -3.83
C VAL A 98 -3.16 11.69 -3.51
N VAL A 99 -3.85 12.51 -4.29
CA VAL A 99 -3.76 13.98 -4.18
C VAL A 99 -4.39 14.52 -2.89
N ARG A 100 -5.61 14.11 -2.54
CA ARG A 100 -6.32 14.66 -1.37
C ARG A 100 -5.74 14.17 -0.04
N LYS A 101 -5.09 13.00 -0.02
CA LYS A 101 -4.45 12.43 1.18
C LYS A 101 -2.98 12.80 1.30
N ALA A 102 -2.24 12.96 0.20
CA ALA A 102 -0.89 13.48 0.20
C ALA A 102 -0.82 14.92 0.72
N ARG A 103 -1.75 15.79 0.31
CA ARG A 103 -1.87 17.15 0.89
C ARG A 103 -2.25 17.14 2.36
N GLN A 104 -2.93 16.09 2.84
CA GLN A 104 -3.27 15.93 4.25
C GLN A 104 -2.13 15.31 5.07
N ALA A 105 -1.17 14.61 4.49
CA ALA A 105 -0.10 13.95 5.26
C ALA A 105 1.29 14.56 5.04
N GLU A 106 1.39 15.65 4.27
CA GLU A 106 2.66 16.30 3.90
C GLU A 106 3.63 15.30 3.27
N ILE A 107 3.10 14.46 2.37
CA ILE A 107 3.89 13.44 1.68
C ILE A 107 4.79 14.14 0.64
N PRO A 108 6.08 13.76 0.52
CA PRO A 108 6.97 14.36 -0.46
C PRO A 108 6.58 14.00 -1.90
N ASP A 109 6.84 14.92 -2.84
CA ASP A 109 6.45 14.79 -4.24
C ASP A 109 7.05 13.55 -4.93
N TRP A 110 8.24 13.12 -4.55
CA TRP A 110 8.86 11.91 -5.10
C TRP A 110 8.05 10.64 -4.76
N LEU A 111 7.44 10.58 -3.57
CA LEU A 111 6.61 9.43 -3.17
C LEU A 111 5.29 9.45 -3.93
N LEU A 112 4.71 10.64 -4.09
CA LEU A 112 3.52 10.85 -4.91
C LEU A 112 3.76 10.39 -6.35
N THR A 113 4.84 10.85 -6.99
CA THR A 113 5.22 10.42 -8.35
C THR A 113 5.37 8.91 -8.44
N ARG A 114 6.02 8.27 -7.46
CA ARG A 114 6.19 6.81 -7.45
C ARG A 114 4.84 6.08 -7.34
N MET A 115 3.90 6.61 -6.56
CA MET A 115 2.54 6.05 -6.47
C MET A 115 1.76 6.22 -7.78
N LEU A 116 1.97 7.35 -8.49
CA LEU A 116 1.39 7.58 -9.81
C LEU A 116 1.96 6.62 -10.86
N MET A 117 3.27 6.39 -10.85
CA MET A 117 3.92 5.45 -11.78
C MET A 117 3.38 4.02 -11.60
N ASN A 118 3.06 3.60 -10.38
CA ASN A 118 2.42 2.29 -10.14
C ASN A 118 1.04 2.22 -10.80
N ASN A 119 0.25 3.29 -10.75
CA ASN A 119 -1.06 3.34 -11.41
C ASN A 119 -0.91 3.33 -12.93
N ALA A 120 -0.02 4.16 -13.47
CA ALA A 120 0.27 4.21 -14.91
C ALA A 120 0.74 2.85 -15.45
N ALA A 121 1.59 2.14 -14.71
CA ALA A 121 2.01 0.79 -15.07
C ALA A 121 0.83 -0.21 -15.10
N SER A 122 -0.09 -0.11 -14.13
CA SER A 122 -1.31 -0.93 -14.12
C SER A 122 -2.25 -0.62 -15.28
N MET A 123 -2.43 0.65 -15.61
CA MET A 123 -3.20 1.08 -16.79
C MET A 123 -2.55 0.55 -18.07
N GLY A 124 -1.23 0.70 -18.21
CA GLY A 124 -0.44 0.17 -19.32
C GLY A 124 -0.65 -1.33 -19.55
N MET A 125 -0.72 -2.12 -18.47
CA MET A 125 -0.98 -3.56 -18.56
C MET A 125 -2.39 -3.86 -19.07
N GLY A 126 -3.40 -3.03 -18.73
CA GLY A 126 -4.79 -3.22 -19.15
C GLY A 126 -5.04 -3.06 -20.66
N PHE A 127 -4.08 -2.56 -21.44
CA PHE A 127 -4.23 -2.39 -22.90
C PHE A 127 -4.12 -3.70 -23.70
N VAL A 128 -3.58 -4.78 -23.11
CA VAL A 128 -3.45 -6.08 -23.78
C VAL A 128 -4.61 -6.99 -23.34
N PRO A 129 -5.58 -7.33 -24.21
CA PRO A 129 -6.67 -8.23 -23.83
C PRO A 129 -6.15 -9.58 -23.34
N ILE A 130 -6.78 -10.18 -22.33
CA ILE A 130 -6.44 -11.50 -21.73
C ILE A 130 -5.13 -11.50 -20.93
N ALA A 131 -3.99 -11.10 -21.51
CA ALA A 131 -2.72 -11.05 -20.79
C ALA A 131 -2.68 -9.89 -19.79
N GLY A 132 -3.23 -8.75 -20.19
CA GLY A 132 -3.34 -7.54 -19.37
C GLY A 132 -4.19 -7.71 -18.13
N ASP A 133 -5.28 -8.46 -18.21
CA ASP A 133 -6.15 -8.75 -17.07
C ASP A 133 -5.44 -9.56 -15.98
N ILE A 134 -4.62 -10.53 -16.39
CA ILE A 134 -3.80 -11.33 -15.47
C ILE A 134 -2.70 -10.47 -14.86
N CYS A 135 -2.01 -9.67 -15.68
CA CYS A 135 -0.96 -8.76 -15.23
C CYS A 135 -1.51 -7.70 -14.26
N LEU A 136 -2.66 -7.11 -14.55
CA LEU A 136 -3.36 -6.14 -13.69
C LEU A 136 -3.71 -6.77 -12.34
N ALA A 137 -4.27 -7.98 -12.35
CA ALA A 137 -4.62 -8.72 -11.14
C ALA A 137 -3.39 -9.12 -10.30
N ALA A 138 -2.24 -9.35 -10.93
CA ALA A 138 -0.99 -9.64 -10.24
C ALA A 138 -0.31 -8.37 -9.70
N PHE A 139 -0.34 -7.27 -10.45
CA PHE A 139 0.37 -6.03 -10.13
C PHE A 139 -0.19 -5.31 -8.89
N LYS A 140 -1.52 -5.23 -8.76
CA LYS A 140 -2.22 -4.65 -7.59
C LYS A 140 -1.65 -3.29 -7.15
N ALA A 141 -1.78 -2.28 -8.02
CA ALA A 141 -1.19 -0.95 -7.79
C ALA A 141 -1.62 -0.31 -6.47
N ASN A 142 -2.88 -0.44 -6.06
CA ASN A 142 -3.36 0.18 -4.82
C ASN A 142 -2.68 -0.41 -3.59
N SER A 143 -2.47 -1.73 -3.58
CA SER A 143 -1.76 -2.44 -2.51
C SER A 143 -0.29 -2.04 -2.43
N ARG A 144 0.36 -1.80 -3.59
CA ARG A 144 1.75 -1.29 -3.64
C ARG A 144 1.85 0.14 -3.15
N ASN A 145 0.90 0.98 -3.53
CA ASN A 145 0.80 2.37 -3.07
C ASN A 145 0.56 2.45 -1.56
N ALA A 146 -0.30 1.58 -1.02
CA ALA A 146 -0.51 1.47 0.42
C ALA A 146 0.77 1.02 1.15
N ALA A 147 1.53 0.06 0.60
CA ALA A 147 2.79 -0.38 1.19
C ALA A 147 3.87 0.72 1.18
N LEU A 148 3.98 1.48 0.08
CA LEU A 148 4.89 2.62 -0.02
C LEU A 148 4.55 3.70 1.02
N LEU A 149 3.27 4.01 1.20
CA LEU A 149 2.81 4.96 2.20
C LEU A 149 3.08 4.48 3.63
N GLU A 150 2.78 3.22 3.92
CA GLU A 150 3.02 2.60 5.22
C GLU A 150 4.51 2.69 5.59
N GLU A 151 5.40 2.39 4.65
CA GLU A 151 6.84 2.44 4.86
C GLU A 151 7.33 3.87 5.11
N PHE A 152 6.86 4.84 4.33
CA PHE A 152 7.19 6.24 4.55
C PHE A 152 6.75 6.72 5.95
N LEU A 153 5.50 6.40 6.34
CA LEU A 153 4.99 6.79 7.65
C LEU A 153 5.70 6.06 8.80
N ARG A 154 6.12 4.81 8.59
CA ARG A 154 6.92 4.05 9.56
C ARG A 154 8.25 4.73 9.83
N ILE A 155 9.00 5.08 8.78
CA ILE A 155 10.28 5.79 8.90
C ILE A 155 10.09 7.11 9.65
N ARG A 156 9.08 7.90 9.27
CA ARG A 156 8.74 9.16 9.94
C ARG A 156 8.35 8.99 11.41
N GLY A 157 7.61 7.93 11.74
CA GLY A 157 7.22 7.60 13.11
C GLY A 157 8.41 7.18 13.98
N ASP A 158 9.31 6.35 13.44
CA ASP A 158 10.53 5.92 14.11
C ASP A 158 11.45 7.12 14.40
N GLU A 159 11.59 8.04 13.45
CA GLU A 159 12.34 9.29 13.64
C GLU A 159 11.71 10.18 14.73
N PHE A 160 10.39 10.31 14.75
CA PHE A 160 9.69 11.05 15.80
C PHE A 160 9.92 10.45 17.20
N LEU A 161 9.89 9.12 17.32
CA LEU A 161 10.18 8.44 18.58
C LEU A 161 11.62 8.65 19.04
N LYS A 162 12.60 8.60 18.12
CA LYS A 162 14.00 8.90 18.43
C LYS A 162 14.17 10.32 18.96
N LEU A 163 13.59 11.32 18.28
CA LEU A 163 13.64 12.71 18.71
C LEU A 163 12.98 12.93 20.07
N LYS A 164 11.88 12.24 20.35
CA LYS A 164 11.21 12.29 21.65
C LYS A 164 12.09 11.70 22.75
N ALA A 165 12.68 10.53 22.50
CA ALA A 165 13.59 9.87 23.43
C ALA A 165 14.84 10.72 23.74
N GLU A 166 15.41 11.39 22.74
CA GLU A 166 16.50 12.37 22.90
C GLU A 166 16.10 13.57 23.77
N ARG A 167 14.90 14.14 23.55
CA ARG A 167 14.39 15.26 24.36
C ARG A 167 14.10 14.88 25.81
N GLU A 168 13.64 13.65 26.04
CA GLU A 168 13.34 13.10 27.36
C GLU A 168 14.60 12.58 28.08
N GLY A 169 15.79 12.72 27.48
CA GLY A 169 17.07 12.32 28.08
C GLY A 169 17.28 10.80 28.15
N GLN A 170 16.48 10.03 27.41
CA GLN A 170 16.56 8.57 27.33
C GLN A 170 17.16 8.16 25.97
N THR A 171 18.48 8.20 25.81
CA THR A 171 19.13 7.67 24.59
C THR A 171 20.08 6.53 24.94
N PRO A 172 19.86 5.30 24.43
CA PRO A 172 20.93 4.34 24.28
C PRO A 172 21.75 4.73 23.04
N ALA A 173 22.95 5.28 23.29
CA ALA A 173 24.09 5.45 22.37
C ALA A 173 23.88 6.18 21.02
N GLY A 174 24.35 7.44 20.97
CA GLY A 174 25.50 7.75 20.11
C GLY A 174 25.32 8.31 18.69
N GLN A 175 24.16 8.83 18.28
CA GLN A 175 24.05 9.47 16.95
C GLN A 175 23.21 10.75 16.99
N LYS A 176 23.86 11.93 17.09
CA LYS A 176 23.17 13.23 17.04
C LYS A 176 22.64 13.47 15.63
N LEU A 177 21.32 13.62 15.49
CA LEU A 177 20.64 13.98 14.23
C LEU A 177 21.07 15.39 13.77
N THR A 178 21.32 15.56 12.46
CA THR A 178 21.77 16.83 11.88
C THR A 178 20.62 17.83 11.74
N ASP A 179 20.91 19.14 11.63
CA ASP A 179 19.86 20.17 11.44
C ASP A 179 19.06 20.01 10.13
N ARG A 180 19.62 19.30 9.14
CA ARG A 180 18.89 18.94 7.92
C ARG A 180 17.77 17.94 8.21
N ASP A 181 18.04 16.95 9.06
CA ASP A 181 17.06 15.93 9.44
C ASP A 181 15.88 16.56 10.21
N ARG A 182 16.15 17.55 11.06
CA ARG A 182 15.11 18.29 11.80
C ARG A 182 14.13 19.04 10.91
N ASN A 183 14.59 19.58 9.78
CA ASN A 183 13.75 20.35 8.86
C ASN A 183 12.92 19.47 7.90
N VAL A 184 13.36 18.22 7.66
CA VAL A 184 12.61 17.23 6.86
C VAL A 184 11.48 16.62 7.70
N ILE A 185 11.68 16.50 9.01
CA ILE A 185 10.69 16.05 9.99
C ILE A 185 9.85 17.26 10.43
N LYS A 186 9.10 17.87 9.52
CA LYS A 186 7.97 18.70 9.96
C LYS A 186 6.89 17.75 10.46
N PRO A 187 6.54 17.77 11.76
CA PRO A 187 5.29 17.15 12.18
C PRO A 187 4.21 17.86 11.36
N GLY A 188 3.42 17.09 10.59
CA GLY A 188 2.29 17.66 9.88
C GLY A 188 1.49 18.51 10.87
N ALA A 189 1.48 19.82 10.63
CA ALA A 189 1.02 20.77 11.63
C ALA A 189 -0.44 20.48 11.97
N GLY A 190 -0.71 20.17 13.25
CA GLY A 190 -2.05 20.14 13.85
C GLY A 190 -2.95 18.98 13.39
#